data_AF-A0A7J5Q5B9-F1
#
_entry.id   AF-A0A7J5Q5B9-F1
#
_cell.length_a   1.000
_cell.length_b   1.000
_cell.length_c   1.000
_cell.angle_alpha   90.00
_cell.angle_beta   90.00
_cell.angle_gamma   90.00
#
_symmetry.space_group_name_H-M   'P 1'
#
loop_
_entity.id
_entity.type
_entity.pdbx_description
1 polymer ?
#
loop_
_entity_poly.entity_id
_entity_poly.type
_entity_poly.pdbx_seq_one_letter_code
_entity_poly.pdbx_strand_id
1 'polypeptide(L)'
;CNKLFKKLTGKEMRSFKDLNVAYKPEDGKKRFPGVVVSIRELVNLPIVVKDFETGIKTEQGEDRCIVAIEVNGEAKKFFTNSEEMKNILAQVKEMPDGFPFETTIKTETFGKGRTKYVFT
;
A
#
# COMPACT_ATOMS: atom_id res chain seq x y z
N CYS A 1 30.37 -20.57 -4.59
CA CYS A 1 31.13 -21.81 -4.30
C CYS A 1 30.18 -23.01 -4.11
N ASN A 2 29.39 -23.39 -5.14
CA ASN A 2 28.31 -24.37 -5.00
C ASN A 2 28.82 -25.83 -4.91
N LYS A 3 30.04 -26.09 -5.40
CA LYS A 3 30.66 -27.42 -5.41
C LYS A 3 31.02 -27.93 -4.01
N LEU A 4 31.30 -27.04 -3.05
CA LEU A 4 31.66 -27.44 -1.69
C LEU A 4 30.41 -27.83 -0.87
N PHE A 5 29.31 -27.09 -1.01
CA PHE A 5 28.04 -27.41 -0.36
C PHE A 5 27.50 -28.79 -0.77
N LYS A 6 27.52 -29.10 -2.08
CA LYS A 6 27.10 -30.41 -2.60
C LYS A 6 27.98 -31.55 -2.09
N LYS A 7 29.30 -31.35 -2.00
CA LYS A 7 30.22 -32.36 -1.45
C LYS A 7 30.00 -32.64 0.04
N LEU A 8 29.67 -31.62 0.83
CA LEU A 8 29.49 -31.75 2.29
C LEU A 8 28.09 -32.25 2.68
N THR A 9 27.05 -31.90 1.92
CA THR A 9 25.66 -32.16 2.30
C THR A 9 24.93 -33.16 1.41
N GLY A 10 25.51 -33.51 0.25
CA GLY A 10 24.86 -34.33 -0.79
C GLY A 10 23.70 -33.63 -1.50
N LYS A 11 23.39 -32.38 -1.16
CA LYS A 11 22.24 -31.63 -1.70
C LYS A 11 22.70 -30.57 -2.70
N GLU A 12 21.90 -30.36 -3.75
CA GLU A 12 22.09 -29.20 -4.61
C GLU A 12 21.54 -27.94 -3.94
N MET A 13 22.31 -26.86 -4.03
CA MET A 13 21.92 -25.57 -3.48
C MET A 13 20.77 -25.02 -4.35
N ARG A 14 19.55 -25.00 -3.79
CA ARG A 14 18.36 -24.46 -4.45
C ARG A 14 18.44 -22.93 -4.52
N SER A 15 17.98 -22.33 -5.62
CA SER A 15 17.85 -20.87 -5.68
C SER A 15 16.61 -20.44 -4.88
N PHE A 16 16.60 -19.22 -4.34
CA PHE A 16 15.44 -18.71 -3.59
C PHE A 16 14.16 -18.70 -4.45
N LYS A 17 14.29 -18.51 -5.76
CA LYS A 17 13.17 -18.59 -6.72
C LYS A 17 12.50 -19.97 -6.71
N ASP A 18 13.29 -21.03 -6.57
CA ASP A 18 12.80 -22.41 -6.54
C ASP A 18 12.14 -22.79 -5.20
N LEU A 19 12.30 -21.95 -4.18
CA LEU A 19 11.68 -22.18 -2.87
C LEU A 19 10.21 -21.76 -2.84
N ASN A 20 9.73 -20.98 -3.82
CA ASN A 20 8.37 -20.42 -3.86
C ASN A 20 7.91 -19.81 -2.51
N VAL A 21 8.86 -19.27 -1.75
CA VAL A 21 8.61 -18.64 -0.46
C VAL A 21 8.33 -17.17 -0.70
N ALA A 22 7.08 -16.77 -0.51
CA ALA A 22 6.69 -15.37 -0.41
C ALA A 22 6.52 -14.99 1.07
N TYR A 23 6.89 -13.75 1.42
CA TYR A 23 6.58 -13.20 2.73
C TYR A 23 5.06 -13.19 2.92
N LYS A 24 4.59 -13.91 3.95
CA LYS A 24 3.20 -13.87 4.40
C LYS A 24 3.17 -13.05 5.70
N PRO A 25 2.58 -11.85 5.70
CA PRO A 25 2.43 -11.09 6.93
C PRO A 25 1.57 -11.91 7.91
N GLU A 26 1.99 -11.99 9.17
CA GLU A 26 1.30 -12.77 10.22
C GLU A 26 -0.15 -12.37 10.40
N ASP A 27 -0.46 -11.09 10.15
CA ASP A 27 -1.78 -10.49 10.26
C ASP A 27 -2.71 -10.82 9.06
N GLY A 28 -2.23 -11.55 8.05
CA GLY A 28 -3.01 -11.94 6.86
C GLY A 28 -3.37 -10.80 5.91
N LYS A 29 -3.03 -9.56 6.27
CA LYS A 29 -3.39 -8.35 5.52
C LYS A 29 -2.51 -8.11 4.30
N LYS A 30 -3.10 -7.54 3.25
CA LYS A 30 -2.39 -7.20 2.01
C LYS A 30 -1.24 -6.22 2.28
N ARG A 31 -0.12 -6.45 1.60
CA ARG A 31 1.02 -5.53 1.56
C ARG A 31 1.25 -5.12 0.11
N PHE A 32 1.14 -3.82 -0.14
CA PHE A 32 1.33 -3.30 -1.49
C PHE A 32 2.81 -3.08 -1.78
N PRO A 33 3.27 -3.38 -3.02
CA PRO A 33 4.61 -3.04 -3.46
C PRO A 33 4.78 -1.51 -3.56
N GLY A 34 6.01 -1.04 -3.77
CA GLY A 34 6.31 0.38 -3.91
C GLY A 34 6.73 1.07 -2.60
N VAL A 35 7.29 2.26 -2.76
CA VAL A 35 7.80 3.12 -1.67
C VAL A 35 6.63 3.76 -0.93
N VAL A 36 6.76 3.85 0.39
CA VAL A 36 5.83 4.61 1.22
C VAL A 36 6.09 6.10 1.03
N VAL A 37 5.09 6.84 0.58
CA VAL A 37 5.16 8.29 0.37
C VAL A 37 4.21 9.03 1.30
N SER A 38 4.55 10.27 1.64
CA SER A 38 3.68 11.12 2.46
C SER A 38 2.49 11.64 1.66
N ILE A 39 1.30 11.65 2.24
CA ILE A 39 0.10 12.22 1.57
C ILE A 39 0.30 13.68 1.18
N ARG A 40 1.18 14.43 1.87
CA ARG A 40 1.53 15.82 1.55
C ARG A 40 2.20 15.97 0.19
N GLU A 41 3.02 14.98 -0.20
CA GLU A 41 3.72 14.97 -1.49
C GLU A 41 2.79 14.64 -2.65
N LEU A 42 1.60 14.12 -2.36
CA LEU A 42 0.58 13.73 -3.34
C LEU A 42 -0.47 14.81 -3.57
N VAL A 43 -0.44 15.91 -2.80
CA VAL A 43 -1.44 16.98 -2.90
C VAL A 43 -1.31 17.67 -4.25
N ASN A 44 -2.45 17.88 -4.93
CA ASN A 44 -2.55 18.49 -6.26
C ASN A 44 -1.81 17.72 -7.36
N LEU A 45 -1.47 16.45 -7.15
CA LEU A 45 -0.94 15.56 -8.18
C LEU A 45 -2.04 14.58 -8.63
N PRO A 46 -2.15 14.30 -9.95
CA PRO A 46 -2.99 13.22 -10.44
C PRO A 46 -2.40 11.89 -9.98
N ILE A 47 -3.23 11.07 -9.36
CA ILE A 47 -2.87 9.74 -8.88
C ILE A 47 -3.91 8.73 -9.36
N VAL A 48 -3.49 7.48 -9.54
CA VAL A 48 -4.40 6.37 -9.78
C VAL A 48 -4.43 5.50 -8.53
N VAL A 49 -5.58 5.40 -7.89
CA VAL A 49 -5.78 4.51 -6.74
C VAL A 49 -6.08 3.11 -7.27
N LYS A 50 -5.29 2.12 -6.82
CA LYS A 50 -5.35 0.75 -7.34
C LYS A 50 -6.08 -0.22 -6.40
N ASP A 51 -5.82 -0.12 -5.10
CA ASP A 51 -6.40 -0.97 -4.06
C ASP A 51 -6.12 -0.34 -2.68
N PHE A 52 -6.74 -0.85 -1.63
CA PHE A 52 -6.45 -0.44 -0.25
C PHE A 52 -6.65 -1.60 0.73
N GLU A 53 -6.07 -1.47 1.91
CA GLU A 53 -6.23 -2.42 3.00
C GLU A 53 -6.35 -1.69 4.33
N THR A 54 -7.27 -2.14 5.18
CA THR A 54 -7.56 -1.54 6.48
C THR A 54 -7.06 -2.39 7.62
N GLY A 55 -6.92 -1.83 8.82
CA GLY A 55 -6.48 -2.61 9.98
C GLY A 55 -4.96 -2.83 10.02
N ILE A 56 -4.16 -2.13 9.21
CA ILE A 56 -2.73 -2.35 9.18
C ILE A 56 -2.08 -1.84 10.47
N LYS A 57 -1.48 -2.76 11.22
CA LYS A 57 -0.62 -2.41 12.35
C LYS A 57 0.71 -1.87 11.82
N THR A 58 1.06 -0.66 12.26
CA THR A 58 2.33 0.01 11.98
C THR A 58 2.96 0.45 13.30
N GLU A 59 4.28 0.73 13.30
CA GLU A 59 4.97 1.28 14.49
C GLU A 59 4.34 2.60 14.97
N GLN A 60 3.68 3.33 14.07
CA GLN A 60 3.06 4.63 14.33
C GLN A 60 1.59 4.53 14.78
N GLY A 61 1.04 3.34 14.92
CA GLY A 61 -0.34 3.13 15.36
C GLY A 61 -1.01 1.90 14.73
N GLU A 62 -2.09 1.48 15.37
CA GLU A 62 -2.97 0.39 14.93
C GLU A 62 -4.07 0.94 13.99
N ASP A 63 -4.74 0.03 13.29
CA ASP A 63 -5.88 0.33 12.41
C ASP A 63 -5.67 1.39 11.31
N ARG A 64 -4.44 1.47 10.80
CA ARG A 64 -4.14 2.34 9.68
C ARG A 64 -4.65 1.75 8.37
N CYS A 65 -5.12 2.62 7.48
CA CYS A 65 -5.43 2.23 6.12
C CYS A 65 -4.18 2.46 5.27
N ILE A 66 -3.77 1.45 4.50
CA ILE A 66 -2.74 1.59 3.47
C ILE A 66 -3.43 1.62 2.11
N VAL A 67 -3.09 2.61 1.30
CA VAL A 67 -3.67 2.82 -0.02
C VAL A 67 -2.58 2.62 -1.06
N ALA A 68 -2.81 1.73 -2.02
CA ALA A 68 -1.95 1.48 -3.16
C ALA A 68 -2.29 2.48 -4.27
N ILE A 69 -1.27 3.17 -4.76
CA ILE A 69 -1.41 4.17 -5.80
C ILE A 69 -0.36 4.02 -6.89
N GLU A 70 -0.63 4.63 -8.02
CA GLU A 70 0.33 4.85 -9.09
C GLU A 70 0.44 6.36 -9.32
N VAL A 71 1.67 6.86 -9.37
CA VAL A 71 1.97 8.26 -9.65
C VAL A 71 2.99 8.29 -10.78
N ASN A 72 2.63 8.86 -11.93
CA ASN A 72 3.49 8.90 -13.11
C ASN A 72 4.01 7.50 -13.55
N GLY A 73 3.18 6.46 -13.45
CA GLY A 73 3.57 5.08 -13.78
C GLY A 73 4.35 4.34 -12.69
N GLU A 74 4.71 5.00 -11.58
CA GLU A 74 5.42 4.38 -10.47
C GLU A 74 4.46 3.91 -9.37
N ALA A 75 4.56 2.63 -8.98
CA ALA A 75 3.83 2.08 -7.85
C ALA A 75 4.32 2.69 -6.53
N LYS A 76 3.41 3.35 -5.82
CA LYS A 76 3.62 3.99 -4.52
C LYS A 76 2.50 3.61 -3.56
N LYS A 77 2.68 3.92 -2.28
CA LYS A 77 1.63 3.71 -1.28
C LYS A 77 1.70 4.75 -0.18
N PHE A 78 0.58 5.07 0.45
CA PHE A 78 0.55 5.95 1.61
C PHE A 78 -0.36 5.39 2.69
N PHE A 79 -0.10 5.82 3.93
CA PHE A 79 -0.97 5.49 5.06
C PHE A 79 -1.92 6.65 5.35
N THR A 80 -3.16 6.33 5.65
CA THR A 80 -4.17 7.30 6.09
C THR A 80 -4.98 6.77 7.26
N ASN A 81 -5.31 7.67 8.18
CA ASN A 81 -6.29 7.44 9.25
C ASN A 81 -7.56 8.27 9.05
N SER A 82 -7.72 8.94 7.90
CA SER A 82 -8.93 9.72 7.60
C SER A 82 -10.14 8.79 7.46
N GLU A 83 -11.14 8.97 8.32
CA GLU A 83 -12.41 8.23 8.24
C GLU A 83 -13.14 8.52 6.93
N GLU A 84 -13.09 9.76 6.46
CA GLU A 84 -13.70 10.19 5.20
C GLU A 84 -13.08 9.46 4.00
N MET A 85 -11.74 9.40 3.92
CA MET A 85 -11.07 8.67 2.83
C MET A 85 -11.35 7.16 2.93
N LYS A 86 -11.35 6.59 4.14
CA LYS A 86 -11.69 5.17 4.36
C LYS A 86 -13.11 4.87 3.88
N ASN A 87 -14.06 5.76 4.18
CA ASN A 87 -15.45 5.62 3.78
C ASN A 87 -15.62 5.66 2.26
N ILE A 88 -14.97 6.62 1.58
CA ILE A 88 -14.99 6.71 0.10
C ILE A 88 -14.41 5.44 -0.52
N LEU A 89 -13.24 4.98 -0.05
CA LEU A 89 -12.62 3.76 -0.56
C LEU A 89 -13.50 2.52 -0.34
N ALA A 90 -14.22 2.44 0.78
CA ALA A 90 -15.17 1.37 1.06
C ALA A 90 -16.36 1.40 0.08
N GLN A 91 -16.96 2.57 -0.15
CA GLN A 91 -18.03 2.72 -1.14
C GLN A 91 -17.59 2.32 -2.55
N VAL A 92 -16.39 2.75 -2.97
CA VAL A 92 -15.82 2.39 -4.28
C VAL A 92 -15.59 0.88 -4.38
N LYS A 93 -15.19 0.21 -3.28
CA LYS A 93 -14.99 -1.24 -3.27
C LYS A 93 -16.27 -2.05 -3.48
N GLU A 94 -17.41 -1.50 -3.08
CA GLU A 94 -18.73 -2.13 -3.28
C GLU A 94 -19.22 -1.99 -4.73
N MET A 95 -18.59 -1.13 -5.54
CA MET A 95 -18.91 -0.97 -6.94
C MET A 95 -18.26 -2.10 -7.77
N PRO A 96 -18.96 -2.68 -8.78
CA PRO A 96 -18.47 -3.79 -9.59
C PRO A 96 -17.11 -3.54 -10.28
N ASP A 97 -16.82 -2.30 -10.65
CA ASP A 97 -15.58 -1.86 -11.32
C ASP A 97 -15.02 -0.59 -10.67
N GLY A 98 -15.11 -0.49 -9.34
CA GLY A 98 -14.68 0.73 -8.62
C GLY A 98 -13.17 1.00 -8.66
N PHE A 99 -12.35 -0.03 -8.87
CA PHE A 99 -10.89 0.09 -8.93
C PHE A 99 -10.33 -0.50 -10.23
N PRO A 100 -9.27 0.09 -10.79
CA PRO A 100 -8.59 1.31 -10.35
C PRO A 100 -9.33 2.59 -10.78
N PHE A 101 -9.14 3.70 -10.05
CA PHE A 101 -9.71 5.01 -10.42
C PHE A 101 -8.69 6.15 -10.32
N GLU A 102 -8.85 7.16 -11.17
CA GLU A 102 -8.04 8.38 -11.16
C GLU A 102 -8.66 9.44 -10.23
N THR A 103 -7.84 10.13 -9.46
CA THR A 103 -8.28 11.22 -8.58
C THR A 103 -7.13 12.18 -8.29
N THR A 104 -7.44 13.33 -7.70
CA THR A 104 -6.45 14.22 -7.10
C THR A 104 -6.73 14.36 -5.60
N ILE A 105 -5.67 14.36 -4.79
CA ILE A 105 -5.79 14.66 -3.36
C ILE A 105 -5.70 16.17 -3.16
N LYS A 106 -6.68 16.76 -2.47
CA LYS A 106 -6.65 18.17 -2.06
C LYS A 106 -6.63 18.32 -0.55
N THR A 107 -6.06 19.42 -0.10
CA THR A 107 -6.17 19.86 1.29
C THR A 107 -7.38 20.77 1.45
N GLU A 108 -8.25 20.46 2.40
CA GLU A 108 -9.40 21.29 2.77
C GLU A 108 -9.25 21.75 4.22
N THR A 109 -9.50 23.04 4.48
CA THR A 109 -9.53 23.56 5.85
C THR A 109 -10.81 23.11 6.54
N PHE A 110 -10.68 22.35 7.63
CA PHE A 110 -11.80 21.91 8.44
C PHE A 110 -11.59 22.34 9.90
N GLY A 111 -12.46 23.23 10.39
CA GLY A 111 -12.59 23.61 11.81
C GLY A 111 -11.32 24.19 12.47
N LYS A 112 -11.42 25.35 13.14
CA LYS A 112 -10.34 25.93 13.98
C LYS A 112 -8.92 25.84 13.35
N GLY A 113 -8.79 26.07 12.04
CA GLY A 113 -7.50 26.11 11.33
C GLY A 113 -6.83 24.75 11.05
N ARG A 114 -7.52 23.61 11.23
CA ARG A 114 -6.96 22.30 10.86
C ARG A 114 -7.21 22.01 9.38
N THR A 115 -6.37 21.17 8.78
CA THR A 115 -6.47 20.74 7.39
C THR A 115 -6.72 19.24 7.31
N LYS A 116 -7.66 18.82 6.47
CA LYS A 116 -7.89 17.43 6.09
C LYS A 116 -7.50 17.20 4.63
N TYR A 117 -7.29 15.93 4.27
CA TYR A 117 -7.03 15.52 2.88
C TYR A 117 -8.27 14.82 2.35
N VAL A 118 -8.68 15.18 1.14
CA VAL A 118 -9.88 14.66 0.47
C VAL A 118 -9.55 14.23 -0.96
N PHE A 119 -10.24 13.19 -1.44
CA PHE A 119 -10.25 12.84 -2.85
C PHE A 119 -11.19 13.81 -3.59
N THR A 120 -10.76 14.25 -4.78
CA THR A 120 -11.50 15.15 -5.67
C THR A 120 -11.38 14.71 -7.12
#